data_AF-A0A522VE50-F1
#
_entry.id   AF-A0A522VE50-F1
#
_cell.length_a   1.000
_cell.length_b   1.000
_cell.length_c   1.000
_cell.angle_alpha   90.00
_cell.angle_beta   90.00
_cell.angle_gamma   90.00
#
_symmetry.space_group_name_H-M   'P 1'
#
loop_
_entity.id
_entity.type
_entity.pdbx_description
1 polymer ?
#
loop_
_entity_poly.entity_id
_entity_poly.type
_entity_poly.pdbx_seq_one_letter_code
_entity_poly.pdbx_strand_id
1 'polypeptide(L)'
;MSKDYPDWRAAEDYPNVNDTTLLQWAWEFFRRNKSYRNDYNEYRTLIASDNPSGNVNPDTEILNRFYICDPAQLPGETITQYDLRNAGKGSSIKFKYNYFFEEKYRLRYSRELPCPYEANPGGCDCYPDFGCRPRRSLRYEPLVRKDPIVSIGYCDHDDDLTALHAVINLELPIKNQLDEIEKFAKTEIKRREIESFKKRNHIDNYPKYLRAFDARTERVTAEETASILDAEDAQAVFAWVRAAKSLIERDYWKLAAVHSWELSDTFPPDFLK
;
A
#
# COMPACT_ATOMS: atom_id res chain seq x y z
N MET A 1 4.79 28.00 10.95
CA MET A 1 4.45 26.69 10.36
C MET A 1 5.41 25.69 10.97
N SER A 2 4.91 24.62 11.58
CA SER A 2 5.75 23.53 12.08
C SER A 2 6.64 23.02 10.94
N LYS A 3 7.88 22.63 11.22
CA LYS A 3 8.72 21.96 10.22
C LYS A 3 8.08 20.58 9.99
N ASP A 4 7.39 20.41 8.87
CA ASP A 4 6.64 19.18 8.53
C ASP A 4 7.54 17.94 8.29
N TYR A 5 8.86 18.11 8.41
CA TYR A 5 9.86 17.07 8.21
C TYR A 5 10.87 17.04 9.36
N PRO A 6 11.37 15.85 9.73
CA PRO A 6 12.59 15.66 10.51
C PRO A 6 13.72 16.58 10.04
N ASP A 7 14.55 17.08 10.95
CA ASP A 7 15.81 17.68 10.54
C ASP A 7 16.76 16.59 10.06
N TRP A 8 17.02 16.54 8.75
CA TRP A 8 17.93 15.55 8.17
C TRP A 8 19.36 15.61 8.74
N ARG A 9 19.74 16.72 9.39
CA ARG A 9 21.03 16.83 10.08
C ARG A 9 21.03 16.11 11.44
N ALA A 10 19.88 16.01 12.10
CA ALA A 10 19.71 15.31 13.37
C ALA A 10 19.36 13.83 13.11
N ALA A 11 20.23 12.91 13.54
CA ALA A 11 20.00 11.49 13.33
C ALA A 11 18.82 10.97 14.19
N GLU A 12 18.65 11.58 15.36
CA GLU A 12 17.63 11.31 16.38
C GLU A 12 16.21 11.67 15.94
N ASP A 13 16.04 12.54 14.93
CA ASP A 13 14.73 12.86 14.36
C ASP A 13 14.17 11.73 13.46
N TYR A 14 14.96 10.67 13.23
CA TYR A 14 14.59 9.50 12.43
C TYR A 14 14.45 8.26 13.32
N PRO A 15 13.59 7.30 12.95
CA PRO A 15 13.41 6.09 13.76
C PRO A 15 14.71 5.29 13.95
N ASN A 16 14.90 4.73 15.15
CA ASN A 16 16.05 3.91 15.47
C ASN A 16 16.00 2.59 14.70
N VAL A 17 17.06 2.26 13.95
CA VAL A 17 17.16 1.04 13.12
C VAL A 17 16.79 -0.23 13.89
N ASN A 18 17.21 -0.36 15.14
CA ASN A 18 17.04 -1.58 15.94
C ASN A 18 15.62 -1.75 16.49
N ASP A 19 14.92 -0.63 16.71
CA ASP A 19 13.59 -0.63 17.34
C ASP A 19 12.45 -0.45 16.32
N THR A 20 12.80 -0.18 15.07
CA THR A 20 11.85 0.18 14.02
C THR A 20 11.47 -1.01 13.17
N THR A 21 10.19 -1.36 13.17
CA THR A 21 9.65 -2.43 12.33
C THR A 21 9.73 -2.07 10.85
N LEU A 22 9.76 -3.09 9.98
CA LEU A 22 9.70 -2.87 8.53
C LEU A 22 8.42 -2.14 8.08
N LEU A 23 7.32 -2.31 8.82
CA LEU A 23 6.08 -1.57 8.57
C LEU A 23 6.20 -0.08 8.90
N GLN A 24 6.84 0.27 10.04
CA GLN A 24 7.15 1.66 10.35
C GLN A 24 8.09 2.26 9.29
N TRP A 25 9.10 1.52 8.83
CA TRP A 25 9.95 1.97 7.72
C TRP A 25 9.16 2.18 6.43
N ALA A 26 8.25 1.26 6.08
CA ALA A 26 7.35 1.42 4.93
C ALA A 26 6.57 2.74 5.02
N TRP A 27 6.03 3.04 6.20
CA TRP A 27 5.34 4.30 6.47
C TRP A 27 6.25 5.51 6.32
N GLU A 28 7.46 5.50 6.89
CA GLU A 28 8.41 6.62 6.77
C GLU A 28 8.77 6.94 5.31
N PHE A 29 8.99 5.92 4.47
CA PHE A 29 9.19 6.15 3.05
C PHE A 29 7.90 6.65 2.39
N PHE A 30 6.79 5.95 2.60
CA PHE A 30 5.53 6.28 1.95
C PHE A 30 5.05 7.69 2.25
N ARG A 31 5.13 8.14 3.52
CA ARG A 31 4.66 9.47 3.92
C ARG A 31 5.45 10.60 3.27
N ARG A 32 6.61 10.36 2.64
CA ARG A 32 7.39 11.35 1.84
C ARG A 32 6.97 11.41 0.38
N ASN A 33 6.02 10.58 -0.04
CA ASN A 33 5.50 10.58 -1.41
C ASN A 33 4.74 11.88 -1.69
N LYS A 34 5.30 12.72 -2.57
CA LYS A 34 4.72 14.04 -2.89
C LYS A 34 3.32 13.94 -3.50
N SER A 35 3.08 12.94 -4.35
CA SER A 35 1.73 12.75 -4.91
C SER A 35 0.74 12.42 -3.80
N TYR A 36 1.11 11.51 -2.88
CA TYR A 36 0.23 11.18 -1.76
C TYR A 36 -0.08 12.38 -0.87
N ARG A 37 0.92 13.19 -0.53
CA ARG A 37 0.71 14.42 0.26
C ARG A 37 -0.22 15.41 -0.43
N ASN A 38 -0.04 15.61 -1.74
CA ASN A 38 -0.89 16.50 -2.50
C ASN A 38 -2.34 16.03 -2.48
N ASP A 39 -2.58 14.76 -2.82
CA ASP A 39 -3.90 14.15 -2.81
C ASP A 39 -4.53 14.19 -1.41
N TYR A 40 -3.73 13.94 -0.36
CA TYR A 40 -4.17 14.01 1.04
C TYR A 40 -4.57 15.44 1.45
N ASN A 41 -3.79 16.45 1.07
CA ASN A 41 -4.10 17.86 1.38
C ASN A 41 -5.35 18.33 0.65
N GLU A 42 -5.51 17.92 -0.61
CA GLU A 42 -6.70 18.18 -1.40
C GLU A 42 -7.93 17.53 -0.74
N TYR A 43 -7.82 16.26 -0.36
CA TYR A 43 -8.85 15.53 0.40
C TYR A 43 -9.19 16.21 1.74
N ARG A 44 -8.20 16.64 2.52
CA ARG A 44 -8.42 17.35 3.79
C ARG A 44 -9.11 18.69 3.60
N THR A 45 -8.74 19.42 2.54
CA THR A 45 -9.37 20.70 2.22
C THR A 45 -10.84 20.51 1.88
N LEU A 46 -11.19 19.48 1.10
CA LEU A 46 -12.59 19.14 0.79
C LEU A 46 -13.41 18.84 2.04
N ILE A 47 -12.88 18.03 2.95
CA ILE A 47 -13.58 17.72 4.21
C ILE A 47 -13.84 19.01 5.00
N ALA A 48 -12.85 19.90 5.05
CA ALA A 48 -12.95 21.15 5.79
C ALA A 48 -13.87 22.19 5.12
N SER A 49 -13.89 22.27 3.78
CA SER A 49 -14.64 23.29 3.03
C SER A 49 -16.12 22.95 2.88
N ASP A 50 -16.44 21.67 2.65
CA ASP A 50 -17.79 21.28 2.23
C ASP A 50 -18.66 20.84 3.41
N ASN A 51 -18.13 20.72 4.64
CA ASN A 51 -18.93 20.39 5.82
C ASN A 51 -18.38 20.73 7.21
N PRO A 52 -19.17 21.52 7.95
CA PRO A 52 -19.39 21.28 9.37
C PRO A 52 -20.40 20.12 9.63
N SER A 53 -21.24 19.74 8.65
CA SER A 53 -22.44 18.88 8.85
C SER A 53 -22.46 17.49 8.19
N GLY A 54 -21.42 17.08 7.45
CA GLY A 54 -21.26 15.79 6.75
C GLY A 54 -21.77 15.58 5.30
N ASN A 55 -22.55 16.48 4.67
CA ASN A 55 -23.01 16.34 3.27
C ASN A 55 -22.10 16.99 2.19
N VAL A 56 -21.25 16.22 1.51
CA VAL A 56 -20.35 16.74 0.46
C VAL A 56 -21.07 16.71 -0.90
N ASN A 57 -20.97 17.77 -1.71
CA ASN A 57 -21.58 17.76 -3.05
C ASN A 57 -20.81 16.80 -3.98
N PRO A 58 -21.42 15.71 -4.45
CA PRO A 58 -20.73 14.70 -5.26
C PRO A 58 -20.22 15.21 -6.61
N ASP A 59 -20.74 16.33 -7.12
CA ASP A 59 -20.41 16.85 -8.46
C ASP A 59 -19.20 17.79 -8.49
N THR A 60 -18.50 17.98 -7.38
CA THR A 60 -17.25 18.76 -7.42
C THR A 60 -16.20 18.02 -8.26
N GLU A 61 -15.46 18.77 -9.09
CA GLU A 61 -14.44 18.20 -10.00
C GLU A 61 -13.44 17.31 -9.25
N ILE A 62 -13.18 17.64 -7.99
CA ILE A 62 -12.27 16.92 -7.12
C ILE A 62 -12.87 15.57 -6.71
N LEU A 63 -14.12 15.53 -6.24
CA LEU A 63 -14.76 14.27 -5.85
C LEU A 63 -14.96 13.32 -7.03
N ASN A 64 -15.22 13.84 -8.24
CA ASN A 64 -15.30 13.04 -9.47
C ASN A 64 -14.08 12.13 -9.68
N ARG A 65 -12.88 12.53 -9.20
CA ARG A 65 -11.65 11.73 -9.31
C ARG A 65 -11.61 10.53 -8.34
N PHE A 66 -12.44 10.56 -7.30
CA PHE A 66 -12.51 9.53 -6.26
C PHE A 66 -13.70 8.56 -6.45
N TYR A 67 -14.56 8.77 -7.46
CA TYR A 67 -15.65 7.85 -7.78
C TYR A 67 -15.27 6.87 -8.88
N ILE A 68 -15.79 5.66 -8.73
CA ILE A 68 -15.84 4.67 -9.79
C ILE A 68 -17.32 4.42 -10.09
N CYS A 69 -17.74 4.85 -11.26
CA CYS A 69 -19.08 4.63 -11.78
C CYS A 69 -19.15 3.27 -12.45
N ASP A 70 -20.18 2.48 -12.12
CA ASP A 70 -20.39 1.18 -12.73
C ASP A 70 -21.86 0.88 -13.13
N PRO A 71 -22.22 0.97 -14.43
CA PRO A 71 -21.36 1.12 -15.62
C PRO A 71 -20.62 2.46 -15.65
N ALA A 72 -19.64 2.62 -16.54
CA ALA A 72 -18.88 3.87 -16.67
C ALA A 72 -19.77 5.10 -16.90
N GLN A 73 -19.29 6.26 -16.46
CA GLN A 73 -19.92 7.57 -16.67
C GLN A 73 -19.86 7.96 -18.16
N LEU A 74 -20.91 8.61 -18.66
CA LEU A 74 -20.94 9.15 -20.01
C LEU A 74 -20.04 10.40 -20.13
N PRO A 75 -19.51 10.73 -21.32
CA PRO A 75 -18.71 11.94 -21.49
C PRO A 75 -19.46 13.20 -21.03
N GLY A 76 -18.89 13.94 -20.07
CA GLY A 76 -19.47 15.17 -19.52
C GLY A 76 -20.63 14.97 -18.53
N GLU A 77 -21.00 13.73 -18.23
CA GLU A 77 -22.00 13.42 -17.20
C GLU A 77 -21.40 13.73 -15.81
N THR A 78 -22.18 14.34 -14.91
CA THR A 78 -21.78 14.53 -13.51
C THR A 78 -22.10 13.29 -12.67
N ILE A 79 -21.65 13.23 -11.41
CA ILE A 79 -21.92 12.08 -10.53
C ILE A 79 -23.40 12.03 -10.16
N THR A 80 -24.04 13.18 -9.91
CA THR A 80 -25.49 13.28 -9.70
C THR A 80 -26.26 12.85 -10.94
N GLN A 81 -25.84 13.26 -12.14
CA GLN A 81 -26.49 12.84 -13.39
C GLN A 81 -26.36 11.33 -13.61
N TYR A 82 -25.18 10.78 -13.31
CA TYR A 82 -24.95 9.35 -13.32
C TYR A 82 -25.87 8.61 -12.33
N ASP A 83 -25.98 9.09 -11.09
CA ASP A 83 -26.88 8.54 -10.07
C ASP A 83 -28.32 8.52 -10.56
N LEU A 84 -28.81 9.66 -11.06
CA LEU A 84 -30.18 9.80 -11.58
C LEU A 84 -30.45 8.86 -12.74
N ARG A 85 -29.50 8.67 -13.66
CA ARG A 85 -29.63 7.76 -14.82
C ARG A 85 -29.76 6.30 -14.39
N ASN A 86 -29.11 5.92 -13.30
CA ASN A 86 -29.02 4.53 -12.88
C ASN A 86 -29.84 4.21 -11.61
N ALA A 87 -30.52 5.20 -11.03
CA ALA A 87 -31.50 5.03 -9.97
C ALA A 87 -32.56 3.99 -10.39
N GLY A 88 -32.67 2.90 -9.61
CA GLY A 88 -33.64 1.82 -9.87
C GLY A 88 -33.13 0.67 -10.74
N LYS A 89 -31.90 0.72 -11.28
CA LYS A 89 -31.32 -0.38 -12.10
C LYS A 89 -30.38 -1.33 -11.34
N GLY A 90 -30.33 -1.23 -10.01
CA GLY A 90 -29.36 -1.98 -9.19
C GLY A 90 -27.91 -1.54 -9.41
N SER A 91 -27.70 -0.34 -9.96
CA SER A 91 -26.40 0.30 -10.01
C SER A 91 -25.98 0.78 -8.62
N SER A 92 -24.68 0.96 -8.41
CA SER A 92 -24.16 1.48 -7.15
C SER A 92 -23.07 2.50 -7.42
N ILE A 93 -23.27 3.74 -6.99
CA ILE A 93 -22.14 4.63 -6.73
C ILE A 93 -21.50 4.18 -5.43
N LYS A 94 -20.26 3.73 -5.53
CA LYS A 94 -19.48 3.39 -4.35
C LYS A 94 -18.63 4.60 -4.00
N PHE A 95 -19.09 5.38 -3.01
CA PHE A 95 -18.23 6.32 -2.31
C PHE A 95 -17.10 5.51 -1.68
N LYS A 96 -15.92 5.56 -2.28
CA LYS A 96 -14.75 4.97 -1.65
C LYS A 96 -13.56 5.85 -1.93
N TYR A 97 -13.47 6.98 -1.23
CA TYR A 97 -12.19 7.68 -1.11
C TYR A 97 -11.11 6.70 -0.63
N ASN A 98 -11.44 5.80 0.30
CA ASN A 98 -10.59 4.67 0.68
C ASN A 98 -10.13 3.87 -0.54
N TYR A 99 -10.98 3.62 -1.54
CA TYR A 99 -10.62 2.84 -2.72
C TYR A 99 -9.68 3.56 -3.67
N PHE A 100 -9.83 4.89 -3.85
CA PHE A 100 -8.86 5.65 -4.64
C PHE A 100 -7.47 5.57 -4.01
N PHE A 101 -7.35 5.80 -2.71
CA PHE A 101 -6.06 5.71 -2.02
C PHE A 101 -5.58 4.26 -1.89
N GLU A 102 -6.47 3.28 -1.71
CA GLU A 102 -6.18 1.84 -1.75
C GLU A 102 -5.63 1.42 -3.12
N GLU A 103 -6.21 1.87 -4.23
CA GLU A 103 -5.77 1.47 -5.57
C GLU A 103 -4.49 2.19 -5.97
N LYS A 104 -4.46 3.52 -5.79
CA LYS A 104 -3.32 4.35 -6.20
C LYS A 104 -2.10 4.11 -5.33
N TYR A 105 -2.29 3.97 -4.02
CA TYR A 105 -1.21 3.88 -3.03
C TYR A 105 -1.16 2.56 -2.26
N ARG A 106 -1.95 1.56 -2.64
CA ARG A 106 -1.97 0.24 -1.97
C ARG A 106 -2.23 0.32 -0.46
N LEU A 107 -2.87 1.40 -0.01
CA LEU A 107 -3.19 1.63 1.39
C LEU A 107 -4.50 0.96 1.74
N ARG A 108 -4.50 -0.12 2.50
CA ARG A 108 -5.71 -0.63 3.14
C ARG A 108 -5.89 0.08 4.47
N TYR A 109 -7.04 0.71 4.66
CA TYR A 109 -7.34 1.33 5.94
C TYR A 109 -8.80 1.13 6.35
N SER A 110 -9.03 0.89 7.63
CA SER A 110 -10.33 0.51 8.16
C SER A 110 -11.22 1.69 8.57
N ARG A 111 -10.63 2.87 8.86
CA ARG A 111 -11.37 4.06 9.33
C ARG A 111 -10.97 5.41 8.71
N GLU A 112 -9.70 5.83 8.80
CA GLU A 112 -9.24 7.17 8.39
C GLU A 112 -7.94 7.14 7.58
N LEU A 113 -7.80 8.00 6.56
CA LEU A 113 -6.54 8.07 5.81
C LEU A 113 -5.42 8.57 6.73
N PRO A 114 -4.30 7.84 6.85
CA PRO A 114 -3.24 8.22 7.77
C PRO A 114 -2.58 9.54 7.34
N CYS A 115 -2.35 10.43 8.29
CA CYS A 115 -1.81 11.76 8.01
C CYS A 115 -0.32 11.68 7.65
N PRO A 116 0.14 12.06 6.44
CA PRO A 116 1.55 11.94 6.05
C PRO A 116 2.52 12.81 6.86
N TYR A 117 1.97 13.72 7.67
CA TYR A 117 2.72 14.63 8.53
C TYR A 117 2.97 14.05 9.93
N GLU A 118 2.33 12.93 10.25
CA GLU A 118 2.52 12.23 11.51
C GLU A 118 3.63 11.17 11.37
N ALA A 119 4.60 11.21 12.29
CA ALA A 119 5.67 10.21 12.34
C ALA A 119 5.13 8.82 12.70
N ASN A 120 4.12 8.80 13.58
CA ASN A 120 3.37 7.59 13.93
C ASN A 120 1.91 7.79 13.50
N PRO A 121 1.42 7.08 12.46
CA PRO A 121 0.09 7.25 11.89
C PRO A 121 -1.05 6.78 12.81
N GLY A 122 -0.74 6.32 14.03
CA GLY A 122 -1.73 6.19 15.09
C GLY A 122 -1.15 5.56 16.36
N GLY A 123 -1.44 6.16 17.51
CA GLY A 123 -0.98 5.69 18.82
C GLY A 123 -1.55 4.34 19.28
N CYS A 124 -2.33 3.63 18.45
CA CYS A 124 -2.96 2.35 18.77
C CYS A 124 -3.10 1.49 17.50
N ASP A 125 -2.22 0.50 17.28
CA ASP A 125 -2.40 -0.65 16.35
C ASP A 125 -2.81 -0.40 14.88
N CYS A 126 -2.87 0.84 14.39
CA CYS A 126 -3.45 1.19 13.10
C CYS A 126 -2.43 1.72 12.09
N TYR A 127 -1.27 1.05 12.00
CA TYR A 127 -0.40 1.24 10.84
C TYR A 127 -1.18 0.96 9.55
N PRO A 128 -0.96 1.76 8.49
CA PRO A 128 -1.57 1.46 7.20
C PRO A 128 -1.19 0.07 6.74
N ASP A 129 -2.19 -0.76 6.48
CA ASP A 129 -1.99 -2.09 5.92
C ASP A 129 -1.69 -1.91 4.42
N PHE A 130 -0.41 -1.94 4.05
CA PHE A 130 0.01 -1.85 2.65
C PHE A 130 -0.21 -3.17 1.87
N GLY A 131 -0.87 -4.15 2.48
CA GLY A 131 -1.18 -5.47 1.94
C GLY A 131 -2.35 -5.49 0.95
N CYS A 132 -2.90 -4.32 0.60
CA CYS A 132 -3.81 -4.23 -0.55
C CYS A 132 -3.05 -4.68 -1.81
N ARG A 133 -3.22 -5.95 -2.18
CA ARG A 133 -3.03 -6.38 -3.57
C ARG A 133 -3.84 -5.37 -4.39
N PRO A 134 -3.27 -4.66 -5.40
CA PRO A 134 -4.07 -3.87 -6.31
C PRO A 134 -5.19 -4.79 -6.79
N ARG A 135 -6.41 -4.53 -6.32
CA ARG A 135 -7.43 -5.56 -6.26
C ARG A 135 -8.09 -5.61 -7.62
N ARG A 136 -7.41 -6.28 -8.55
CA ARG A 136 -7.91 -6.65 -9.87
C ARG A 136 -8.07 -5.42 -10.78
N SER A 137 -7.68 -5.55 -12.05
CA SER A 137 -8.55 -5.02 -13.11
C SER A 137 -10.00 -5.23 -12.68
N LEU A 138 -10.93 -4.30 -12.87
CA LEU A 138 -12.36 -4.60 -12.84
C LEU A 138 -12.67 -5.79 -13.78
N ARG A 139 -12.39 -7.03 -13.33
CA ARG A 139 -13.14 -8.19 -13.73
C ARG A 139 -14.43 -8.00 -12.96
N TYR A 140 -15.33 -7.27 -13.60
CA TYR A 140 -16.64 -7.83 -13.83
C TYR A 140 -16.50 -9.34 -14.01
N GLU A 141 -16.64 -10.09 -12.92
CA GLU A 141 -17.43 -11.28 -13.03
C GLU A 141 -18.85 -10.75 -13.20
N PRO A 142 -19.45 -10.77 -14.41
CA PRO A 142 -20.89 -10.84 -14.45
C PRO A 142 -21.30 -11.92 -13.43
N LEU A 143 -22.39 -11.71 -12.70
CA LEU A 143 -23.00 -12.73 -11.82
C LEU A 143 -23.46 -14.00 -12.58
N VAL A 144 -22.85 -14.32 -13.71
CA VAL A 144 -22.59 -15.70 -14.07
C VAL A 144 -21.41 -16.14 -13.20
N ARG A 145 -21.68 -16.69 -12.00
CA ARG A 145 -20.72 -17.57 -11.35
C ARG A 145 -20.40 -18.67 -12.37
N LYS A 146 -19.35 -18.48 -13.16
CA LYS A 146 -18.60 -19.63 -13.64
C LYS A 146 -17.93 -20.11 -12.37
N ASP A 147 -18.52 -21.11 -11.73
CA ASP A 147 -17.86 -21.79 -10.63
C ASP A 147 -16.43 -22.04 -11.08
N PRO A 148 -15.44 -21.49 -10.35
CA PRO A 148 -14.07 -21.54 -10.81
C PRO A 148 -13.73 -23.00 -11.03
N ILE A 149 -13.06 -23.30 -12.16
CA ILE A 149 -12.70 -24.67 -12.55
C ILE A 149 -12.00 -25.38 -11.38
N VAL A 150 -11.24 -24.62 -10.57
CA VAL A 150 -10.69 -25.02 -9.27
C VAL A 150 -10.80 -23.85 -8.29
N SER A 151 -11.23 -24.11 -7.05
CA SER A 151 -11.04 -23.16 -5.95
C SER A 151 -9.73 -23.47 -5.23
N ILE A 152 -8.79 -22.54 -5.23
CA ILE A 152 -7.48 -22.70 -4.61
C ILE A 152 -7.38 -21.73 -3.43
N GLY A 153 -7.01 -22.25 -2.26
CA GLY A 153 -6.83 -21.48 -1.03
C GLY A 153 -5.70 -22.01 -0.17
N TYR A 154 -5.46 -21.33 0.95
CA TYR A 154 -4.59 -21.81 2.01
C TYR A 154 -5.48 -22.44 3.08
N CYS A 155 -5.05 -23.56 3.66
CA CYS A 155 -5.70 -24.07 4.86
C CYS A 155 -5.16 -23.30 6.06
N ASP A 156 -6.04 -22.73 6.88
CA ASP A 156 -5.70 -22.18 8.20
C ASP A 156 -5.62 -23.30 9.27
N HIS A 157 -5.31 -24.53 8.86
CA HIS A 157 -5.22 -25.68 9.75
C HIS A 157 -3.78 -26.16 9.81
N ASP A 158 -3.19 -25.89 10.96
CA ASP A 158 -1.84 -26.21 11.42
C ASP A 158 -0.72 -25.33 10.82
N ASP A 159 0.26 -25.02 11.66
CA ASP A 159 1.36 -24.05 11.51
C ASP A 159 2.30 -24.26 10.30
N ASP A 160 1.91 -25.11 9.36
CA ASP A 160 2.59 -25.40 8.13
C ASP A 160 1.93 -24.64 6.97
N LEU A 161 2.35 -23.36 6.80
CA LEU A 161 2.05 -22.52 5.63
C LEU A 161 2.52 -23.16 4.30
N THR A 162 2.96 -24.42 4.27
CA THR A 162 3.49 -25.15 3.11
C THR A 162 2.42 -25.88 2.30
N ALA A 163 1.21 -26.05 2.82
CA ALA A 163 0.15 -26.79 2.13
C ALA A 163 -0.76 -25.89 1.27
N LEU A 164 -1.03 -26.33 0.05
CA LEU A 164 -2.01 -25.73 -0.86
C LEU A 164 -3.32 -26.52 -0.78
N HIS A 165 -4.43 -25.85 -0.47
CA HIS A 165 -5.76 -26.45 -0.56
C HIS A 165 -6.35 -26.21 -1.94
N ALA A 166 -6.74 -27.28 -2.64
CA ALA A 166 -7.41 -27.20 -3.92
C ALA A 166 -8.71 -28.00 -3.88
N VAL A 167 -9.82 -27.35 -4.23
CA VAL A 167 -11.12 -28.01 -4.40
C VAL A 167 -11.30 -28.34 -5.87
N ILE A 168 -11.35 -29.63 -6.16
CA ILE A 168 -11.52 -30.18 -7.51
C ILE A 168 -13.01 -30.41 -7.76
N ASN A 169 -13.54 -29.80 -8.82
CA ASN A 169 -14.89 -30.08 -9.30
C ASN A 169 -14.88 -31.36 -10.16
N LEU A 170 -15.50 -32.43 -9.68
CA LEU A 170 -15.54 -33.72 -10.36
C LEU A 170 -16.40 -33.73 -11.64
N GLU A 171 -17.19 -32.68 -11.89
CA GLU A 171 -17.99 -32.51 -13.11
C GLU A 171 -17.20 -31.94 -14.30
N LEU A 172 -15.98 -31.45 -14.05
CA LEU A 172 -15.11 -30.85 -15.07
C LEU A 172 -13.92 -31.75 -15.41
N PRO A 173 -13.34 -31.66 -16.62
CA PRO A 173 -12.14 -32.43 -16.97
C PRO A 173 -10.99 -32.21 -15.98
N ILE A 174 -10.54 -33.29 -15.33
CA ILE A 174 -9.52 -33.23 -14.26
C ILE A 174 -8.19 -32.61 -14.72
N LYS A 175 -7.81 -32.82 -15.98
CA LYS A 175 -6.54 -32.34 -16.54
C LYS A 175 -6.42 -30.82 -16.46
N ASN A 176 -7.45 -30.08 -16.88
CA ASN A 176 -7.44 -28.62 -16.87
C ASN A 176 -7.35 -28.06 -15.44
N GLN A 177 -7.93 -28.79 -14.48
CA GLN A 177 -7.88 -28.43 -13.06
C GLN A 177 -6.47 -28.60 -12.49
N LEU A 178 -5.82 -29.73 -12.79
CA LEU A 178 -4.45 -30.00 -12.37
C LEU A 178 -3.44 -29.00 -12.98
N ASP A 179 -3.61 -28.62 -14.25
CA ASP A 179 -2.75 -27.64 -14.91
C ASP A 179 -2.81 -26.26 -14.21
N GLU A 180 -4.01 -25.81 -13.80
CA GLU A 180 -4.18 -24.56 -13.05
C GLU A 180 -3.60 -24.65 -11.62
N ILE A 181 -3.79 -25.79 -10.94
CA ILE A 181 -3.18 -26.05 -9.62
C ILE A 181 -1.66 -26.01 -9.71
N GLU A 182 -1.07 -26.69 -10.70
CA GLU A 182 0.37 -26.72 -10.92
C GLU A 182 0.92 -25.32 -11.20
N LYS A 183 0.25 -24.55 -12.07
CA LYS A 183 0.64 -23.17 -12.39
C LYS A 183 0.59 -22.27 -11.16
N PHE A 184 -0.44 -22.41 -10.33
CA PHE A 184 -0.55 -21.68 -9.07
C PHE A 184 0.58 -22.07 -8.11
N ALA A 185 0.80 -23.36 -7.89
CA ALA A 185 1.85 -23.89 -7.03
C ALA A 185 3.25 -23.41 -7.46
N LYS A 186 3.57 -23.47 -8.75
CA LYS A 186 4.85 -22.94 -9.29
C LYS A 186 5.00 -21.45 -9.06
N THR A 187 3.91 -20.69 -9.17
CA THR A 187 3.92 -19.24 -8.93
C THR A 187 4.20 -18.94 -7.46
N GLU A 188 3.58 -19.67 -6.53
CA GLU A 188 3.81 -19.52 -5.10
C GLU A 188 5.20 -20.03 -4.68
N ILE A 189 5.67 -21.15 -5.21
CA ILE A 189 7.05 -21.62 -5.01
C ILE A 189 8.04 -20.56 -5.46
N LYS A 190 7.89 -20.02 -6.67
CA LYS A 190 8.74 -18.95 -7.17
C LYS A 190 8.66 -17.68 -6.30
N ARG A 191 7.48 -17.38 -5.76
CA ARG A 191 7.28 -16.26 -4.84
C ARG A 191 8.01 -16.49 -3.51
N ARG A 192 8.05 -17.72 -3.01
CA ARG A 192 8.82 -18.13 -1.82
C ARG A 192 10.32 -18.24 -2.10
N GLU A 193 10.71 -18.64 -3.30
CA GLU A 193 12.10 -18.53 -3.74
C GLU A 193 12.52 -17.06 -3.84
N ILE A 194 11.60 -16.17 -4.26
CA ILE A 194 11.77 -14.73 -4.11
C ILE A 194 11.78 -14.32 -2.62
N GLU A 195 11.15 -15.03 -1.67
CA GLU A 195 11.33 -14.77 -0.22
C GLU A 195 12.76 -15.07 0.27
N SER A 196 13.59 -15.79 -0.49
CA SER A 196 15.04 -15.77 -0.27
C SER A 196 15.70 -14.39 -0.54
N PHE A 197 14.91 -13.37 -0.96
CA PHE A 197 15.19 -11.94 -0.81
C PHE A 197 15.41 -11.48 0.64
N LYS A 198 15.35 -12.38 1.65
CA LYS A 198 16.14 -12.20 2.89
C LYS A 198 17.59 -11.76 2.63
N LYS A 199 18.12 -11.94 1.39
CA LYS A 199 19.33 -11.27 0.92
C LYS A 199 19.16 -9.75 0.73
N ARG A 200 19.58 -9.04 1.79
CA ARG A 200 20.02 -7.63 1.84
C ARG A 200 18.91 -6.58 1.96
N ASN A 201 18.00 -6.75 2.92
CA ASN A 201 17.39 -5.55 3.48
C ASN A 201 18.50 -4.75 4.17
N HIS A 202 18.94 -3.69 3.51
CA HIS A 202 19.91 -2.73 4.03
C HIS A 202 19.23 -1.82 5.06
N ILE A 203 18.60 -2.41 6.08
CA ILE A 203 17.81 -1.68 7.08
C ILE A 203 18.65 -0.61 7.79
N ASP A 204 19.93 -0.93 8.05
CA ASP A 204 20.92 0.01 8.61
C ASP A 204 21.13 1.27 7.75
N ASN A 205 20.82 1.19 6.46
CA ASN A 205 20.92 2.31 5.54
C ASN A 205 19.61 3.09 5.38
N TYR A 206 18.46 2.62 5.88
CA TYR A 206 17.18 3.31 5.71
C TYR A 206 17.16 4.73 6.31
N PRO A 207 17.71 4.99 7.52
CA PRO A 207 17.86 6.35 8.01
C PRO A 207 18.69 7.21 7.05
N LYS A 208 19.80 6.67 6.52
CA LYS A 208 20.67 7.38 5.57
C LYS A 208 19.95 7.71 4.26
N TYR A 209 19.14 6.78 3.75
CA TYR A 209 18.33 6.97 2.55
C TYR A 209 17.34 8.12 2.73
N LEU A 210 16.59 8.13 3.84
CA LEU A 210 15.62 9.19 4.14
C LEU A 210 16.30 10.54 4.36
N ARG A 211 17.37 10.59 5.17
CA ARG A 211 18.13 11.81 5.42
C ARG A 211 18.70 12.41 4.15
N ALA A 212 19.30 11.59 3.28
CA ALA A 212 19.81 12.04 1.99
C ALA A 212 18.69 12.55 1.06
N PHE A 213 17.51 11.92 1.08
CA PHE A 213 16.35 12.37 0.32
C PHE A 213 15.79 13.70 0.83
N ASP A 214 15.68 13.85 2.15
CA ASP A 214 15.19 15.06 2.80
C ASP A 214 16.17 16.23 2.56
N ALA A 215 17.48 16.00 2.70
CA ALA A 215 18.54 16.96 2.34
C ALA A 215 18.43 17.43 0.88
N ARG A 216 18.22 16.50 -0.05
CA ARG A 216 18.04 16.82 -1.47
C ARG A 216 16.77 17.65 -1.72
N THR A 217 15.71 17.40 -0.96
CA THR A 217 14.46 18.17 -1.02
C THR A 217 14.66 19.60 -0.53
N GLU A 218 15.53 19.80 0.46
CA GLU A 218 16.03 21.10 0.91
C GLU A 218 17.08 21.73 -0.04
N ARG A 219 17.33 21.12 -1.20
CA ARG A 219 18.29 21.56 -2.24
C ARG A 219 19.75 21.61 -1.77
N VAL A 220 20.09 20.84 -0.74
CA VAL A 220 21.46 20.67 -0.26
C VAL A 220 22.28 19.89 -1.31
N THR A 221 23.57 20.20 -1.43
CA THR A 221 24.46 19.51 -2.38
C THR A 221 24.82 18.12 -1.87
N ALA A 222 25.24 17.24 -2.78
CA ALA A 222 25.62 15.88 -2.41
C ALA A 222 26.91 15.86 -1.57
N GLU A 223 27.81 16.83 -1.78
CA GLU A 223 29.06 17.00 -1.05
C GLU A 223 28.82 17.42 0.40
N GLU A 224 27.94 18.41 0.62
CA GLU A 224 27.57 18.83 1.98
C GLU A 224 26.85 17.69 2.71
N THR A 225 25.93 17.01 2.00
CA THR A 225 25.21 15.86 2.55
C THR A 225 26.17 14.73 2.90
N ALA A 226 27.17 14.44 2.06
CA ALA A 226 28.18 13.41 2.32
C ALA A 226 28.99 13.74 3.58
N SER A 227 29.42 15.00 3.72
CA SER A 227 30.15 15.45 4.91
C SER A 227 29.34 15.33 6.20
N ILE A 228 28.02 15.60 6.17
CA ILE A 228 27.17 15.54 7.36
C ILE A 228 26.77 14.11 7.71
N LEU A 229 26.56 13.26 6.70
CA LEU A 229 26.11 11.87 6.88
C LEU A 229 27.26 10.86 6.99
N ASP A 230 28.51 11.33 7.01
CA ASP A 230 29.72 10.50 6.99
C ASP A 230 29.69 9.48 5.83
N ALA A 231 29.35 9.97 4.64
CA ALA A 231 29.38 9.17 3.42
C ALA A 231 30.78 9.19 2.81
N GLU A 232 31.19 8.09 2.19
CA GLU A 232 32.48 7.97 1.52
C GLU A 232 32.70 9.07 0.47
N ASP A 233 31.66 9.35 -0.32
CA ASP A 233 31.67 10.38 -1.34
C ASP A 233 30.24 10.86 -1.71
N ALA A 234 30.16 11.84 -2.62
CA ALA A 234 28.90 12.31 -3.18
C ALA A 234 28.15 11.21 -3.98
N GLN A 235 28.86 10.22 -4.52
CA GLN A 235 28.26 9.13 -5.29
C GLN A 235 27.45 8.18 -4.40
N ALA A 236 27.93 7.90 -3.19
CA ALA A 236 27.19 7.17 -2.16
C ALA A 236 25.88 7.89 -1.82
N VAL A 237 25.90 9.22 -1.66
CA VAL A 237 24.69 10.02 -1.43
C VAL A 237 23.73 9.92 -2.61
N PHE A 238 24.19 9.99 -3.86
CA PHE A 238 23.32 9.79 -5.03
C PHE A 238 22.68 8.40 -5.06
N ALA A 239 23.42 7.36 -4.67
CA ALA A 239 22.89 6.01 -4.56
C ALA A 239 21.81 5.93 -3.48
N TRP A 240 22.03 6.55 -2.31
CA TRP A 240 21.05 6.63 -1.22
C TRP A 240 19.77 7.37 -1.64
N VAL A 241 19.89 8.52 -2.31
CA VAL A 241 18.74 9.28 -2.83
C VAL A 241 17.96 8.45 -3.85
N ARG A 242 18.64 7.71 -4.73
CA ARG A 242 17.99 6.82 -5.70
C ARG A 242 17.23 5.69 -5.02
N ALA A 243 17.84 5.05 -4.02
CA ALA A 243 17.20 4.00 -3.23
C ALA A 243 15.95 4.52 -2.49
N ALA A 244 16.07 5.68 -1.83
CA ALA A 244 14.97 6.36 -1.16
C ALA A 244 13.81 6.62 -2.12
N LYS A 245 14.06 7.21 -3.30
CA LYS A 245 13.02 7.46 -4.30
C LYS A 245 12.27 6.19 -4.73
N SER A 246 13.01 5.11 -4.99
CA SER A 246 12.39 3.83 -5.37
C SER A 246 11.45 3.33 -4.27
N LEU A 247 11.88 3.42 -3.02
CA LEU A 247 11.07 3.04 -1.86
C LEU A 247 9.86 3.95 -1.70
N ILE A 248 10.02 5.27 -1.76
CA ILE A 248 8.94 6.27 -1.60
C ILE A 248 7.87 6.13 -2.68
N GLU A 249 8.26 5.92 -3.94
CA GLU A 249 7.35 6.00 -5.08
C GLU A 249 6.71 4.64 -5.41
N ARG A 250 7.46 3.55 -5.25
CA ARG A 250 7.05 2.26 -5.83
C ARG A 250 7.18 1.09 -4.88
N ASP A 251 8.20 1.06 -4.03
CA ASP A 251 8.62 -0.18 -3.37
C ASP A 251 8.31 -0.24 -1.85
N TYR A 252 7.78 0.83 -1.23
CA TYR A 252 7.44 0.86 0.20
C TYR A 252 6.53 -0.30 0.64
N TRP A 253 5.53 -0.66 -0.17
CA TRP A 253 4.60 -1.76 0.14
C TRP A 253 5.29 -3.12 0.25
N LYS A 254 6.46 -3.29 -0.38
CA LYS A 254 7.25 -4.52 -0.25
C LYS A 254 7.80 -4.67 1.16
N LEU A 255 8.21 -3.58 1.80
CA LEU A 255 8.69 -3.58 3.19
C LEU A 255 7.58 -4.02 4.15
N ALA A 256 6.39 -3.46 3.96
CA ALA A 256 5.22 -3.85 4.74
C ALA A 256 4.78 -5.29 4.49
N ALA A 257 4.82 -5.77 3.24
CA ALA A 257 4.50 -7.16 2.92
C ALA A 257 5.46 -8.15 3.61
N VAL A 258 6.75 -7.83 3.66
CA VAL A 258 7.74 -8.63 4.40
C VAL A 258 7.44 -8.63 5.91
N HIS A 259 7.07 -7.49 6.48
CA HIS A 259 6.68 -7.42 7.88
C HIS A 259 5.48 -8.33 8.22
N SER A 260 4.44 -8.33 7.37
CA SER A 260 3.29 -9.21 7.57
C SER A 260 3.66 -10.69 7.57
N TRP A 261 4.69 -11.08 6.80
CA TRP A 261 5.22 -12.45 6.81
C TRP A 261 6.04 -12.77 8.08
N GLU A 262 6.86 -11.83 8.55
CA GLU A 262 7.59 -12.00 9.81
C GLU A 262 6.65 -12.25 11.01
N LEU A 263 5.50 -11.58 11.01
CA LEU A 263 4.46 -11.79 12.03
C LEU A 263 3.71 -13.11 11.88
N SER A 264 3.52 -13.63 10.65
CA SER A 264 2.86 -14.93 10.46
C SER A 264 3.72 -16.11 10.88
N ASP A 265 5.05 -16.00 10.75
CA ASP A 265 6.01 -17.05 11.13
C ASP A 265 6.31 -17.09 12.65
N THR A 266 5.87 -16.08 13.41
CA THR A 266 6.23 -15.91 14.84
C THR A 266 5.06 -16.08 15.81
N PHE A 267 3.90 -16.58 15.37
CA PHE A 267 2.85 -16.98 16.30
C PHE A 267 3.37 -18.11 17.21
N PRO A 268 3.45 -17.91 18.55
CA PRO A 268 3.92 -18.95 19.44
C PRO A 268 2.90 -20.10 19.47
N PRO A 269 3.33 -21.37 19.35
CA PRO A 269 2.44 -22.53 19.48
C PRO A 269 1.78 -22.66 20.88
N ASP A 270 2.21 -21.85 21.86
CA ASP A 270 1.79 -21.94 23.26
C ASP A 270 0.63 -21.01 23.66
N PHE A 271 -0.04 -20.32 22.73
CA PHE A 271 -1.27 -19.58 23.04
C PHE A 271 -2.56 -20.42 23.05
N LEU A 272 -2.42 -21.75 22.88
CA LEU A 272 -3.52 -22.72 22.97
C LEU A 272 -3.16 -23.89 23.90
N LYS A 273 -2.94 -23.57 25.18
CA LYS A 273 -3.11 -24.52 26.28
C LYS A 273 -4.26 -24.09 27.16
#